data_AF-A0A2S4ZCC8-F1
#
_entry.id   AF-A0A2S4ZCC8-F1
#
_cell.length_a   1.000
_cell.length_b   1.000
_cell.length_c   1.000
_cell.angle_alpha   90.00
_cell.angle_beta   90.00
_cell.angle_gamma   90.00
#
_symmetry.space_group_name_H-M   'P 1'
#
loop_
_entity.id
_entity.type
_entity.pdbx_description
1 polymer ?
#
loop_
_entity_poly.entity_id
_entity_poly.type
_entity_poly.pdbx_seq_one_letter_code
_entity_poly.pdbx_strand_id
1 'polypeptide(L)'
;MSYTTTSYGTWCNRVSPYSTSPDSDLGDYIGGADSAWLERVQASGALGEMEHAYRAAIEAALPPSVSLCGDEFIGPAYPEDDEFDGYPTDDYGSLDFKAMVEDISLEEIVERYDPMTLEEIGRWEMESKAKEPAKVAAAAMSRAGLKPYTYLPHPESGRPQAIYLKGDVREALAKRPGRGKRTDLKDAE
;
A
#
# COMPACT_ATOMS: atom_id res chain seq x y z
N MET A 1 5.49 27.50 -22.41
CA MET A 1 6.86 27.06 -22.75
C MET A 1 6.76 25.61 -23.20
N SER A 2 7.43 25.25 -24.30
CA SER A 2 7.60 23.83 -24.68
C SER A 2 8.77 23.31 -23.87
N TYR A 3 8.53 22.50 -22.85
CA TYR A 3 9.60 21.80 -22.16
C TYR A 3 10.09 20.69 -23.07
N THR A 4 11.35 20.76 -23.50
CA THR A 4 12.03 19.61 -24.08
C THR A 4 12.30 18.66 -22.93
N THR A 5 11.67 17.48 -22.96
CA THR A 5 11.95 16.45 -21.98
C THR A 5 13.10 15.56 -22.45
N THR A 6 13.76 14.92 -21.51
CA THR A 6 14.75 13.88 -21.78
C THR A 6 14.52 12.70 -20.86
N SER A 7 15.03 11.54 -21.27
CA SER A 7 15.19 10.40 -20.39
C SER A 7 16.37 10.62 -19.46
N TYR A 8 16.15 10.36 -18.18
CA TYR A 8 17.18 10.27 -17.16
C TYR A 8 17.63 8.84 -16.91
N GLY A 9 16.98 7.85 -17.52
CA GLY A 9 17.28 6.43 -17.39
C GLY A 9 16.05 5.61 -17.03
N THR A 10 16.24 4.31 -16.91
CA THR A 10 15.17 3.36 -16.56
C THR A 10 15.31 2.91 -15.11
N TRP A 11 14.24 2.33 -14.57
CA TRP A 11 14.23 1.70 -13.26
C TRP A 11 15.40 0.72 -13.09
N CYS A 12 15.62 -0.10 -14.10
CA CYS A 12 16.68 -1.10 -14.12
C CYS A 12 18.08 -0.47 -13.96
N ASN A 13 18.36 0.62 -14.68
CA ASN A 13 19.70 1.21 -14.65
C ASN A 13 19.92 2.25 -13.53
N ARG A 14 18.83 2.80 -12.95
CA ARG A 14 18.91 3.83 -11.90
C ARG A 14 18.63 3.32 -10.50
N VAL A 15 17.80 2.30 -10.32
CA VAL A 15 17.33 1.88 -8.99
C VAL A 15 17.69 0.43 -8.70
N SER A 16 17.23 -0.50 -9.52
CA SER A 16 17.34 -1.94 -9.26
C SER A 16 17.85 -2.69 -10.50
N PRO A 17 19.15 -3.02 -10.58
CA PRO A 17 19.74 -3.71 -11.73
C PRO A 17 19.13 -5.08 -12.07
N TYR A 18 18.41 -5.68 -11.13
CA TYR A 18 17.78 -6.99 -11.28
C TYR A 18 16.28 -6.92 -11.57
N SER A 19 15.74 -5.70 -11.68
CA SER A 19 14.32 -5.46 -11.90
C SER A 19 14.06 -4.67 -13.16
N THR A 20 12.97 -5.02 -13.84
CA THR A 20 12.54 -4.35 -15.07
C THR A 20 11.58 -3.19 -14.80
N SER A 21 10.96 -3.11 -13.63
CA SER A 21 10.01 -2.06 -13.28
C SER A 21 9.69 -2.07 -11.77
N PRO A 22 9.13 -0.99 -11.20
CA PRO A 22 8.64 -1.03 -9.83
C PRO A 22 7.59 -2.13 -9.58
N ASP A 23 6.74 -2.40 -10.57
CA ASP A 23 5.69 -3.44 -10.46
C ASP A 23 6.34 -4.83 -10.38
N SER A 24 7.48 -5.03 -11.03
CA SER A 24 8.29 -6.26 -10.92
C SER A 24 8.88 -6.41 -9.52
N ASP A 25 9.37 -5.33 -8.89
CA ASP A 25 9.86 -5.37 -7.51
C ASP A 25 8.76 -5.79 -6.53
N LEU A 26 7.55 -5.26 -6.71
CA LEU A 26 6.39 -5.67 -5.91
C LEU A 26 6.06 -7.14 -6.13
N GLY A 27 6.05 -7.59 -7.39
CA GLY A 27 5.83 -9.00 -7.76
C GLY A 27 6.85 -9.94 -7.10
N ASP A 28 8.13 -9.59 -7.14
CA ASP A 28 9.21 -10.34 -6.51
C ASP A 28 9.07 -10.34 -4.98
N TYR A 29 8.69 -9.20 -4.40
CA TYR A 29 8.47 -9.06 -2.96
C TYR A 29 7.37 -9.99 -2.45
N ILE A 30 6.23 -10.06 -3.16
CA ILE A 30 5.09 -10.90 -2.75
C ILE A 30 5.20 -12.35 -3.23
N GLY A 31 6.09 -12.65 -4.19
CA GLY A 31 6.15 -13.94 -4.89
C GLY A 31 6.44 -15.16 -4.00
N GLY A 32 7.01 -14.95 -2.80
CA GLY A 32 7.25 -16.00 -1.80
C GLY A 32 6.07 -16.29 -0.86
N ALA A 33 4.95 -15.57 -0.99
CA ALA A 33 3.81 -15.70 -0.09
C ALA A 33 2.96 -16.96 -0.35
N ASP A 34 2.04 -17.24 0.58
CA ASP A 34 1.09 -18.36 0.44
C ASP A 34 0.24 -18.23 -0.83
N SER A 35 0.07 -19.33 -1.57
CA SER A 35 -0.63 -19.32 -2.86
C SER A 35 -2.10 -18.92 -2.74
N ALA A 36 -2.78 -19.31 -1.66
CA ALA A 36 -4.18 -18.94 -1.45
C ALA A 36 -4.32 -17.45 -1.08
N TRP A 37 -3.29 -16.87 -0.44
CA TRP A 37 -3.21 -15.42 -0.27
C TRP A 37 -2.96 -14.71 -1.61
N LEU A 38 -2.01 -15.17 -2.42
CA LEU A 38 -1.72 -14.59 -3.73
C LEU A 38 -2.94 -14.62 -4.68
N GLU A 39 -3.64 -15.75 -4.73
CA GLU A 39 -4.89 -15.87 -5.50
C GLU A 39 -5.94 -14.85 -5.04
N ARG A 40 -6.03 -14.60 -3.73
CA ARG A 40 -6.96 -13.61 -3.18
C ARG A 40 -6.55 -12.18 -3.48
N VAL A 41 -5.26 -11.87 -3.40
CA VAL A 41 -4.70 -10.56 -3.79
C VAL A 41 -5.03 -10.25 -5.24
N GLN A 42 -4.85 -11.22 -6.14
CA GLN A 42 -5.20 -11.09 -7.55
C GLN A 42 -6.72 -10.99 -7.76
N ALA A 43 -7.49 -11.92 -7.20
CA ALA A 43 -8.94 -11.98 -7.41
C ALA A 43 -9.69 -10.78 -6.83
N SER A 44 -9.18 -10.20 -5.74
CA SER A 44 -9.78 -9.02 -5.13
C SER A 44 -9.49 -7.72 -5.88
N GLY A 45 -8.43 -7.68 -6.70
CA GLY A 45 -7.91 -6.44 -7.30
C GLY A 45 -6.91 -5.70 -6.40
N ALA A 46 -6.59 -6.23 -5.21
CA ALA A 46 -5.66 -5.59 -4.27
C ALA A 46 -4.25 -5.42 -4.84
N LEU A 47 -3.82 -6.30 -5.76
CA LEU A 47 -2.52 -6.13 -6.44
C LEU A 47 -2.42 -4.77 -7.14
N GLY A 48 -3.47 -4.37 -7.88
CA GLY A 48 -3.47 -3.09 -8.60
C GLY A 48 -3.44 -1.89 -7.65
N GLU A 49 -4.05 -2.01 -6.46
CA GLU A 49 -3.96 -0.96 -5.43
C GLU A 49 -2.55 -0.86 -4.84
N MET A 50 -1.87 -2.00 -4.63
CA MET A 50 -0.47 -2.04 -4.17
C MET A 50 0.48 -1.43 -5.22
N GLU A 51 0.34 -1.80 -6.49
CA GLU A 51 1.11 -1.23 -7.61
C GLU A 51 0.89 0.29 -7.72
N HIS A 52 -0.38 0.71 -7.66
CA HIS A 52 -0.72 2.13 -7.71
C HIS A 52 -0.13 2.92 -6.54
N ALA A 53 -0.23 2.38 -5.31
CA ALA A 53 0.31 3.01 -4.12
C ALA A 53 1.85 3.09 -4.16
N TYR A 54 2.52 2.05 -4.66
CA TYR A 54 3.97 2.07 -4.79
C TYR A 54 4.43 3.12 -5.80
N ARG A 55 3.78 3.18 -6.98
CA ARG A 55 4.05 4.23 -7.98
C ARG A 55 3.77 5.63 -7.45
N ALA A 56 2.68 5.82 -6.70
CA ALA A 56 2.37 7.10 -6.08
C ALA A 56 3.42 7.52 -5.04
N ALA A 57 3.94 6.58 -4.26
CA ALA A 57 5.03 6.84 -3.32
C ALA A 57 6.33 7.22 -4.05
N ILE A 58 6.64 6.56 -5.17
CA ILE A 58 7.78 6.91 -6.02
C ILE A 58 7.63 8.32 -6.58
N GLU A 59 6.50 8.65 -7.21
CA GLU A 59 6.23 10.00 -7.75
C GLU A 59 6.34 11.09 -6.66
N ALA A 60 5.91 10.80 -5.43
CA ALA A 60 6.03 11.74 -4.32
C ALA A 60 7.47 11.96 -3.85
N ALA A 61 8.37 11.00 -4.07
CA ALA A 61 9.77 11.09 -3.73
C ALA A 61 10.63 11.80 -4.80
N LEU A 62 10.11 11.92 -6.02
CA LEU A 62 10.81 12.55 -7.14
C LEU A 62 10.72 14.09 -7.09
N PRO A 63 11.63 14.80 -7.78
CA PRO A 63 11.44 16.21 -8.08
C PRO A 63 10.12 16.46 -8.83
N PRO A 64 9.41 17.58 -8.58
CA PRO A 64 8.09 17.81 -9.18
C PRO A 64 8.06 17.85 -10.72
N SER A 65 9.21 18.08 -11.36
CA SER A 65 9.38 18.09 -12.81
C SER A 65 9.84 16.76 -13.41
N VAL A 66 10.05 15.74 -12.58
CA VAL A 66 10.44 14.40 -12.98
C VAL A 66 9.33 13.42 -12.66
N SER A 67 8.99 12.56 -13.62
CA SER A 67 7.99 11.51 -13.44
C SER A 67 8.48 10.17 -13.98
N LEU A 68 7.98 9.08 -13.41
CA LEU A 68 8.21 7.72 -13.86
C LEU A 68 7.12 7.31 -14.87
N CYS A 69 7.47 7.31 -16.15
CA CYS A 69 6.61 6.90 -17.25
C CYS A 69 6.89 5.44 -17.62
N GLY A 70 6.05 4.52 -17.16
CA GLY A 70 6.31 3.07 -17.32
C GLY A 70 7.44 2.64 -16.39
N ASP A 71 8.61 2.39 -16.94
CA ASP A 71 9.87 2.12 -16.24
C ASP A 71 10.92 3.22 -16.46
N GLU A 72 10.59 4.31 -17.16
CA GLU A 72 11.56 5.35 -17.54
C GLU A 72 11.34 6.66 -16.76
N PHE A 73 12.41 7.22 -16.21
CA PHE A 73 12.40 8.53 -15.56
C PHE A 73 12.51 9.63 -16.62
N ILE A 74 11.49 10.47 -16.72
CA ILE A 74 11.39 11.56 -17.69
C ILE A 74 11.38 12.89 -16.95
N GLY A 75 12.23 13.81 -17.38
CA GLY A 75 12.37 15.15 -16.78
C GLY A 75 12.77 16.21 -17.80
N PRO A 76 13.06 17.46 -17.37
CA PRO A 76 13.51 18.53 -18.25
C PRO A 76 14.89 18.24 -18.85
N ALA A 77 15.10 18.50 -20.14
CA ALA A 77 16.41 18.35 -20.77
C ALA A 77 17.43 19.40 -20.32
N TYR A 78 16.94 20.55 -19.85
CA TYR A 78 17.73 21.69 -19.39
C TYR A 78 17.10 22.20 -18.09
N PRO A 79 17.37 21.54 -16.95
CA PRO A 79 16.84 21.99 -15.67
C PRO A 79 17.37 23.37 -15.30
N GLU A 80 16.60 24.14 -14.53
CA GLU A 80 17.09 25.37 -13.90
C GLU A 80 18.13 25.04 -12.80
N ASP A 81 19.04 25.98 -12.51
CA ASP A 81 20.18 25.73 -11.62
C ASP A 81 19.78 25.28 -10.20
N ASP A 82 18.60 25.68 -9.72
CA ASP A 82 18.03 25.37 -8.41
C ASP A 82 16.90 24.33 -8.46
N GLU A 83 16.57 23.79 -9.63
CA GLU A 83 15.39 22.95 -9.83
C GLU A 83 15.42 21.66 -9.00
N PHE A 84 16.61 21.15 -8.72
CA PHE A 84 16.84 19.92 -7.96
C PHE A 84 17.49 20.16 -6.59
N ASP A 85 17.51 21.39 -6.12
CA ASP A 85 18.06 21.71 -4.79
C ASP A 85 17.33 20.93 -3.69
N GLY A 86 18.10 20.26 -2.84
CA GLY A 86 17.57 19.43 -1.74
C GLY A 86 17.26 17.98 -2.10
N TYR A 87 17.40 17.59 -3.37
CA TYR A 87 17.29 16.19 -3.80
C TYR A 87 18.65 15.48 -3.76
N PRO A 88 18.67 14.16 -3.47
CA PRO A 88 19.89 13.36 -3.50
C PRO A 88 20.58 13.38 -4.86
N THR A 89 21.92 13.47 -4.85
CA THR A 89 22.75 13.39 -6.05
C THR A 89 23.86 12.34 -5.90
N ASP A 90 24.26 11.75 -7.03
CA ASP A 90 25.34 10.79 -7.11
C ASP A 90 26.72 11.47 -7.11
N ASP A 91 27.80 10.66 -7.14
CA ASP A 91 29.19 11.15 -7.16
C ASP A 91 29.52 12.04 -8.37
N TYR A 92 28.67 12.06 -9.39
CA TYR A 92 28.81 12.88 -10.59
C TYR A 92 27.91 14.13 -10.58
N GLY A 93 27.17 14.35 -9.49
CA GLY A 93 26.24 15.48 -9.34
C GLY A 93 24.92 15.30 -10.12
N SER A 94 24.62 14.09 -10.60
CA SER A 94 23.32 13.77 -11.21
C SER A 94 22.33 13.31 -10.14
N LEU A 95 21.02 13.37 -10.42
CA LEU A 95 20.01 12.86 -9.50
C LEU A 95 20.24 11.38 -9.14
N ASP A 96 20.25 11.09 -7.84
CA ASP A 96 20.32 9.72 -7.33
C ASP A 96 18.89 9.19 -7.05
N PHE A 97 18.27 8.65 -8.09
CA PHE A 97 16.93 8.05 -8.00
C PHE A 97 16.85 6.91 -6.99
N LYS A 98 17.95 6.16 -6.80
CA LYS A 98 17.97 5.06 -5.85
C LYS A 98 17.85 5.59 -4.43
N ALA A 99 18.64 6.61 -4.09
CA ALA A 99 18.56 7.26 -2.78
C ALA A 99 17.19 7.91 -2.53
N MET A 100 16.53 8.45 -3.58
CA MET A 100 15.19 9.03 -3.43
C MET A 100 14.12 8.01 -3.02
N VAL A 101 14.20 6.78 -3.56
CA VAL A 101 13.15 5.76 -3.36
C VAL A 101 13.50 4.73 -2.30
N GLU A 102 14.71 4.79 -1.71
CA GLU A 102 15.22 3.80 -0.75
C GLU A 102 14.33 3.68 0.51
N ASP A 103 13.73 4.79 0.96
CA ASP A 103 12.88 4.83 2.15
C ASP A 103 11.44 4.33 1.89
N ILE A 104 11.07 4.00 0.65
CA ILE A 104 9.73 3.52 0.33
C ILE A 104 9.58 2.05 0.77
N SER A 105 8.75 1.83 1.79
CA SER A 105 8.50 0.50 2.32
C SER A 105 7.42 -0.27 1.53
N LEU A 106 7.85 -1.26 0.74
CA LEU A 106 6.94 -2.24 0.14
C LEU A 106 6.17 -3.04 1.19
N GLU A 107 6.77 -3.30 2.36
CA GLU A 107 6.09 -3.99 3.46
C GLU A 107 4.87 -3.22 3.93
N GLU A 108 5.02 -1.91 4.17
CA GLU A 108 3.91 -1.06 4.63
C GLU A 108 2.80 -0.95 3.58
N ILE A 109 3.16 -0.88 2.29
CA ILE A 109 2.20 -0.85 1.20
C ILE A 109 1.43 -2.16 1.13
N VAL A 110 2.14 -3.29 1.08
CA VAL A 110 1.51 -4.63 1.04
C VAL A 110 0.63 -4.84 2.27
N GLU A 111 1.09 -4.43 3.46
CA GLU A 111 0.30 -4.53 4.67
C GLU A 111 -0.95 -3.64 4.61
N ARG A 112 -0.86 -2.41 4.09
CA ARG A 112 -2.00 -1.50 3.99
C ARG A 112 -3.10 -2.06 3.07
N TYR A 113 -2.71 -2.69 1.97
CA TYR A 113 -3.64 -3.20 0.96
C TYR A 113 -3.91 -4.71 1.05
N ASP A 114 -3.47 -5.37 2.11
CA ASP A 114 -3.71 -6.79 2.36
C ASP A 114 -5.23 -7.10 2.40
N PRO A 115 -5.76 -7.98 1.52
CA PRO A 115 -7.18 -8.33 1.47
C PRO A 115 -7.56 -9.32 2.58
N MET A 116 -8.30 -8.82 3.57
CA MET A 116 -8.74 -9.57 4.74
C MET A 116 -10.21 -10.01 4.65
N THR A 117 -10.46 -11.21 5.12
CA THR A 117 -11.80 -11.72 5.42
C THR A 117 -12.26 -11.28 6.81
N LEU A 118 -13.57 -11.34 7.07
CA LEU A 118 -14.11 -11.07 8.40
C LEU A 118 -13.54 -11.98 9.50
N GLU A 119 -13.23 -13.25 9.18
CA GLU A 119 -12.63 -14.18 10.14
C GLU A 119 -11.23 -13.72 10.54
N GLU A 120 -10.39 -13.34 9.57
CA GLU A 120 -9.04 -12.82 9.80
C GLU A 120 -9.07 -11.48 10.53
N ILE A 121 -9.96 -10.56 10.17
CA ILE A 121 -10.14 -9.29 10.90
C ILE A 121 -10.49 -9.56 12.36
N GLY A 122 -11.45 -10.46 12.59
CA GLY A 122 -11.89 -10.80 13.94
C GLY A 122 -10.77 -11.43 14.77
N ARG A 123 -9.99 -12.32 14.16
CA ARG A 123 -8.94 -13.09 14.84
C ARG A 123 -7.65 -12.30 15.05
N TRP A 124 -7.19 -11.56 14.05
CA TRP A 124 -5.87 -10.94 14.03
C TRP A 124 -5.91 -9.44 14.33
N GLU A 125 -6.76 -8.66 13.66
CA GLU A 125 -6.82 -7.21 13.89
C GLU A 125 -7.57 -6.83 15.17
N MET A 126 -8.56 -7.64 15.54
CA MET A 126 -9.37 -7.41 16.75
C MET A 126 -8.97 -8.31 17.93
N GLU A 127 -8.10 -9.29 17.72
CA GLU A 127 -7.69 -10.30 18.71
C GLU A 127 -8.88 -10.94 19.45
N SER A 128 -10.01 -11.12 18.75
CA SER A 128 -11.25 -11.60 19.36
C SER A 128 -11.13 -13.06 19.78
N LYS A 129 -11.41 -13.32 21.06
CA LYS A 129 -11.49 -14.68 21.63
C LYS A 129 -12.89 -15.30 21.52
N ALA A 130 -13.80 -14.65 20.80
CA ALA A 130 -15.15 -15.17 20.60
C ALA A 130 -15.12 -16.46 19.77
N LYS A 131 -16.12 -17.33 19.97
CA LYS A 131 -16.27 -18.56 19.17
C LYS A 131 -16.46 -18.28 17.67
N GLU A 132 -17.07 -17.13 17.35
CA GLU A 132 -17.34 -16.69 15.98
C GLU A 132 -16.74 -15.30 15.76
N PRO A 133 -15.41 -15.19 15.56
CA PRO A 133 -14.74 -13.90 15.46
C PRO A 133 -15.20 -13.12 14.21
N ALA A 134 -15.54 -13.80 13.11
CA ALA A 134 -16.16 -13.17 11.94
C ALA A 134 -17.45 -12.37 12.26
N LYS A 135 -18.31 -12.82 13.19
CA LYS A 135 -19.52 -12.07 13.57
C LYS A 135 -19.18 -10.80 14.34
N VAL A 136 -18.15 -10.87 15.20
CA VAL A 136 -17.66 -9.71 15.95
C VAL A 136 -17.07 -8.67 15.00
N ALA A 137 -16.28 -9.11 14.01
CA ALA A 137 -15.75 -8.26 12.96
C ALA A 137 -16.86 -7.66 12.10
N ALA A 138 -17.86 -8.44 11.69
CA ALA A 138 -18.98 -7.93 10.88
C ALA A 138 -19.73 -6.80 11.60
N ALA A 139 -20.06 -7.01 12.88
CA ALA A 139 -20.67 -5.99 13.72
C ALA A 139 -19.75 -4.78 13.90
N ALA A 140 -18.43 -5.00 13.93
CA ALA A 140 -17.46 -3.93 14.04
C ALA A 140 -17.40 -3.04 12.81
N MET A 141 -17.26 -3.63 11.63
CA MET A 141 -17.20 -2.92 10.35
C MET A 141 -18.52 -2.19 10.10
N SER A 142 -19.66 -2.84 10.36
CA SER A 142 -20.97 -2.21 10.25
C SER A 142 -21.13 -0.99 11.16
N ARG A 143 -20.73 -1.09 12.44
CA ARG A 143 -20.76 0.07 13.37
C ARG A 143 -19.81 1.19 12.95
N ALA A 144 -18.68 0.85 12.34
CA ALA A 144 -17.73 1.82 11.82
C ALA A 144 -18.15 2.41 10.46
N GLY A 145 -19.21 1.89 9.84
CA GLY A 145 -19.65 2.29 8.50
C GLY A 145 -18.70 1.84 7.39
N LEU A 146 -17.75 0.95 7.66
CA LEU A 146 -16.83 0.44 6.66
C LEU A 146 -17.54 -0.55 5.74
N LYS A 147 -17.51 -0.29 4.44
CA LYS A 147 -18.05 -1.17 3.42
C LYS A 147 -16.97 -2.16 2.95
N PRO A 148 -17.35 -3.38 2.53
CA PRO A 148 -16.42 -4.28 1.86
C PRO A 148 -15.81 -3.61 0.63
N TYR A 149 -14.53 -3.86 0.40
CA TYR A 149 -13.84 -3.47 -0.83
C TYR A 149 -14.39 -4.27 -2.02
N THR A 150 -14.55 -5.58 -1.83
CA THR A 150 -15.15 -6.46 -2.84
C THR A 150 -15.77 -7.70 -2.18
N TYR A 151 -16.36 -8.57 -3.00
CA TYR A 151 -16.86 -9.87 -2.58
C TYR A 151 -16.24 -10.97 -3.44
N LEU A 152 -15.68 -11.98 -2.79
CA LEU A 152 -15.12 -13.17 -3.45
C LEU A 152 -15.91 -14.42 -3.05
N PRO A 153 -15.98 -15.46 -3.89
CA PRO A 153 -16.58 -16.72 -3.49
C PRO A 153 -15.75 -17.39 -2.39
N HIS A 154 -16.40 -17.80 -1.30
CA HIS A 154 -15.76 -18.56 -0.23
C HIS A 154 -15.26 -19.91 -0.78
N PRO A 155 -14.01 -20.33 -0.50
CA PRO A 155 -13.39 -21.51 -1.12
C PRO A 155 -14.20 -22.80 -0.90
N GLU A 156 -14.75 -22.98 0.30
CA GLU A 156 -15.51 -24.21 0.62
C GLU A 156 -16.99 -24.16 0.22
N SER A 157 -17.63 -22.99 0.29
CA SER A 157 -19.11 -22.91 0.21
C SER A 157 -19.61 -22.23 -1.07
N GLY A 158 -18.72 -21.58 -1.82
CA GLY A 158 -19.05 -20.77 -3.00
C GLY A 158 -19.90 -19.53 -2.69
N ARG A 159 -20.26 -19.30 -1.43
CA ARG A 159 -21.07 -18.14 -1.02
C ARG A 159 -20.23 -16.87 -1.08
N PRO A 160 -20.82 -15.71 -1.39
CA PRO A 160 -20.11 -14.43 -1.33
C PRO A 160 -19.52 -14.18 0.06
N GLN A 161 -18.22 -13.90 0.11
CA GLN A 161 -17.46 -13.52 1.27
C GLN A 161 -16.97 -12.08 1.08
N ALA A 162 -17.28 -11.22 2.05
CA ALA A 162 -16.82 -9.84 2.04
C ALA A 162 -15.29 -9.78 2.29
N ILE A 163 -14.60 -9.01 1.45
CA ILE A 163 -13.19 -8.70 1.55
C ILE A 163 -13.03 -7.22 1.90
N TYR A 164 -12.11 -6.92 2.81
CA TYR A 164 -11.76 -5.57 3.22
C TYR A 164 -10.25 -5.39 3.09
N LEU A 165 -9.78 -4.16 2.92
CA LEU A 165 -8.37 -3.84 2.94
C LEU A 165 -7.93 -3.58 4.39
N LYS A 166 -6.81 -4.17 4.80
CA LYS A 166 -6.31 -4.11 6.17
C LYS A 166 -6.10 -2.68 6.68
N GLY A 167 -5.60 -1.78 5.84
CA GLY A 167 -5.46 -0.36 6.15
C GLY A 167 -6.78 0.30 6.52
N ASP A 168 -7.82 0.09 5.71
CA ASP A 168 -9.16 0.63 5.96
C ASP A 168 -9.77 0.06 7.23
N VAL A 169 -9.55 -1.24 7.49
CA VAL A 169 -9.98 -1.91 8.73
C VAL A 169 -9.31 -1.26 9.94
N ARG A 170 -7.99 -1.07 9.92
CA ARG A 170 -7.24 -0.44 11.02
C ARG A 170 -7.71 0.99 11.27
N GLU A 171 -7.89 1.77 10.21
CA GLU A 171 -8.41 3.14 10.31
C GLU A 171 -9.83 3.18 10.90
N ALA A 172 -10.72 2.29 10.42
CA ALA A 172 -12.08 2.18 10.93
C ALA A 172 -12.12 1.77 12.41
N LEU A 173 -11.26 0.83 12.81
CA LEU A 173 -11.14 0.39 14.20
C LEU A 173 -10.56 1.49 15.11
N ALA A 174 -9.59 2.27 14.63
CA ALA A 174 -9.00 3.39 15.36
C ALA A 174 -10.02 4.52 15.62
N LYS A 175 -10.91 4.77 14.66
CA LYS A 175 -11.97 5.81 14.73
C LYS A 175 -13.19 5.40 15.57
N ARG A 176 -13.20 4.21 16.19
CA ARG A 176 -14.37 3.70 16.94
C ARG A 176 -14.73 4.58 18.15
N PRO A 177 -16.00 5.02 18.27
CA PRO A 177 -16.50 5.63 19.50
C PRO A 177 -16.41 4.64 20.66
N GLY A 178 -15.82 5.04 21.79
CA GLY A 178 -15.69 4.21 23.00
C GLY A 178 -14.29 3.69 23.32
N ARG A 179 -13.24 4.08 22.57
CA ARG A 179 -11.83 3.83 22.94
C ARG A 179 -11.28 4.84 23.97
N GLY A 180 -12.11 5.78 24.42
CA GLY A 180 -11.82 6.62 25.59
C GLY A 180 -12.12 5.86 26.89
N LYS A 181 -11.29 6.05 27.93
CA LYS A 181 -11.51 5.49 29.28
C LYS A 181 -13.00 5.54 29.63
N ARG A 182 -13.59 4.41 30.03
CA ARG A 182 -14.89 4.39 30.73
C ARG A 182 -14.75 5.23 32.00
N THR A 183 -15.13 6.49 31.94
CA THR A 183 -15.20 7.40 33.10
C THR A 183 -16.44 7.16 33.97
N ASP A 184 -17.26 6.18 33.59
CA ASP A 184 -18.55 5.80 34.15
C ASP A 184 -18.48 4.71 35.22
N LEU A 185 -17.30 4.15 35.50
CA LEU A 185 -17.02 3.40 36.73
C LEU A 185 -16.29 4.33 37.71
N LYS A 186 -17.00 5.31 38.27
CA LYS A 186 -16.60 5.85 39.57
C LYS A 186 -16.98 4.79 40.59
N ASP A 187 -15.98 4.37 41.35
CA ASP A 187 -16.09 3.46 42.48
C ASP A 187 -17.27 3.88 43.36
N ALA A 188 -18.23 2.98 43.49
CA ALA A 188 -19.21 3.06 44.54
C ALA A 188 -18.53 2.61 45.84
N GLU A 189 -17.91 3.57 46.54
CA GLU A 189 -17.68 3.54 47.99
C GLU A 189 -18.44 4.70 48.64
#